data_AF-A0A3A8GUI5-F1
#
_entry.id   AF-A0A3A8GUI5-F1
#
_cell.length_a   1.000
_cell.length_b   1.000
_cell.length_c   1.000
_cell.angle_alpha   90.00
_cell.angle_beta   90.00
_cell.angle_gamma   90.00
#
_symmetry.space_group_name_H-M   'P 1'
#
loop_
_entity.id
_entity.type
_entity.pdbx_description
1 polymer ?
#
loop_
_entity_poly.entity_id
_entity_poly.type
_entity_poly.pdbx_seq_one_letter_code
_entity_poly.pdbx_strand_id
1 'polypeptide(L)' 'MLHWTQVALGQWSAYTPEPLVERVKSARGALLANPPPAGWRPLGPDDELLRTLLPDDEA' A
#
# COMPACT_ATOMS: atom_id res chain seq x y z
N MET A 1 -13.81 24.74 17.09
CA MET A 1 -13.22 23.40 17.33
C MET A 1 -13.26 22.60 16.03
N LEU A 2 -12.45 23.00 15.04
CA LEU A 2 -12.46 22.47 13.65
C LEU A 2 -11.12 22.74 12.95
N HIS A 3 -10.04 22.86 13.73
CA HIS A 3 -8.69 23.19 13.24
C HIS A 3 -7.74 21.97 13.29
N TRP A 4 -8.05 20.98 14.13
CA TRP A 4 -7.13 19.88 14.43
C TRP A 4 -7.13 18.72 13.43
N THR A 5 -8.16 18.58 12.60
CA THR A 5 -8.28 17.45 11.66
C THR A 5 -7.41 17.62 10.41
N GLN A 6 -7.10 18.85 9.98
CA GLN A 6 -6.32 19.07 8.76
C GLN A 6 -4.81 18.89 8.96
N VAL A 7 -4.28 19.26 10.12
CA VAL A 7 -2.84 19.11 10.43
C VAL A 7 -2.46 17.64 10.55
N ALA A 8 -3.32 16.82 11.16
CA ALA A 8 -3.06 15.38 11.33
C ALA A 8 -3.00 14.63 9.98
N LEU A 9 -3.91 14.93 9.05
CA LEU A 9 -3.90 14.36 7.70
C LEU A 9 -2.70 14.87 6.87
N GLY A 10 -2.34 16.15 7.01
CA GLY A 10 -1.15 16.72 6.37
C GLY A 10 0.15 16.05 6.84
N GLN A 11 0.25 15.70 8.12
CA GLN A 11 1.40 14.97 8.66
C GLN A 11 1.47 13.50 8.21
N TRP A 12 0.34 12.83 7.96
CA TRP A 12 0.33 11.46 7.44
C TRP A 12 0.79 11.41 5.97
N SER A 13 0.39 12.38 5.15
CA SER A 13 0.90 12.53 3.78
C SER A 13 2.39 12.87 3.75
N ALA A 14 2.89 13.63 4.73
CA ALA A 14 4.31 13.98 4.82
C ALA A 14 5.22 12.79 5.17
N TYR A 15 4.67 11.69 5.68
CA TYR A 15 5.44 10.50 6.09
C TYR A 15 5.23 9.29 5.17
N THR A 16 4.52 9.46 4.05
CA THR A 16 4.45 8.43 3.01
C THR A 16 5.52 8.76 1.97
N PRO A 17 6.70 8.12 2.01
CA PRO A 17 7.75 8.42 1.04
C PRO A 17 7.24 8.09 -0.37
N GLU A 18 7.45 9.01 -1.32
CA GLU A 18 7.18 8.85 -2.76
C GLU A 18 7.45 7.45 -3.35
N PRO A 19 8.49 6.69 -2.94
CA PRO A 19 8.70 5.30 -3.39
C PRO A 19 7.53 4.34 -3.10
N LEU A 20 6.68 4.62 -2.10
CA LEU A 20 5.52 3.77 -1.80
C LEU A 20 4.44 3.88 -2.89
N VAL A 21 4.30 5.06 -3.51
CA VAL A 21 3.30 5.30 -4.56
C VAL A 21 3.60 4.48 -5.80
N GLU A 22 4.86 4.48 -6.24
CA GLU A 22 5.28 3.71 -7.42
C GLU A 22 5.24 2.19 -7.15
N ARG A 23 5.58 1.76 -5.93
CA ARG A 23 5.42 0.37 -5.49
C ARG A 23 3.95 -0.09 -5.55
N VAL A 24 3.03 0.70 -5.02
CA VAL A 24 1.59 0.40 -5.05
C VAL A 24 1.06 0.38 -6.48
N LYS A 25 1.50 1.30 -7.34
CA LYS A 25 1.14 1.28 -8.77
C LYS A 25 1.62 0.01 -9.47
N SER A 26 2.86 -0.42 -9.21
CA SER A 26 3.43 -1.65 -9.77
C SER A 26 2.65 -2.89 -9.32
N ALA A 27 2.39 -3.03 -8.01
CA ALA A 27 1.60 -4.14 -7.46
C ALA A 27 0.17 -4.16 -8.01
N ARG A 28 -0.46 -3.00 -8.18
CA ARG A 28 -1.76 -2.88 -8.84
C ARG A 28 -1.70 -3.37 -10.29
N GLY A 29 -0.66 -3.02 -11.03
CA GLY A 29 -0.45 -3.50 -12.41
C GLY A 29 -0.32 -5.03 -12.46
N ALA A 30 0.44 -5.61 -11.53
CA ALA A 30 0.61 -7.06 -11.43
C ALA A 30 -0.69 -7.80 -11.09
N LEU A 31 -1.49 -7.27 -10.15
CA LEU A 31 -2.81 -7.84 -9.81
C LEU A 31 -3.81 -7.74 -10.98
N LEU A 32 -3.72 -6.70 -11.80
CA LEU A 32 -4.57 -6.57 -12.99
C LEU A 32 -4.15 -7.53 -14.10
N ALA A 33 -2.84 -7.74 -14.27
CA ALA A 33 -2.30 -8.66 -15.27
C ALA A 33 -2.50 -10.13 -14.88
N ASN A 34 -2.40 -10.43 -13.57
CA ASN A 34 -2.58 -11.76 -13.02
C ASN A 34 -3.55 -11.69 -11.83
N PRO A 35 -4.87 -11.82 -12.11
CA PRO A 35 -5.88 -11.69 -11.07
C PRO A 35 -5.70 -12.79 -10.00
N PRO A 36 -5.85 -12.44 -8.72
CA PRO A 36 -5.74 -13.42 -7.64
C PRO A 36 -6.89 -14.44 -7.69
N PRO A 37 -6.72 -15.61 -7.05
CA PRO A 37 -7.75 -16.64 -7.02
C PRO A 37 -9.09 -16.11 -6.51
N ALA A 38 -10.19 -16.63 -7.05
CA ALA A 38 -11.53 -16.28 -6.59
C ALA A 38 -11.67 -16.55 -5.09
N GLY A 39 -11.99 -15.51 -4.31
CA GLY A 39 -12.09 -15.58 -2.85
C GLY A 39 -10.87 -15.05 -2.09
N TRP A 40 -9.80 -14.63 -2.78
CA TRP A 40 -8.67 -13.99 -2.12
C TRP A 40 -9.07 -12.68 -1.45
N ARG A 41 -8.70 -12.54 -0.17
CA ARG A 41 -8.86 -11.35 0.66
C ARG A 41 -7.62 -11.25 1.55
N PRO A 42 -6.72 -10.27 1.32
CA PRO A 42 -5.58 -10.11 2.19
C PRO A 42 -6.05 -9.75 3.61
N LEU A 43 -5.67 -10.57 4.59
CA LEU A 43 -6.03 -10.37 6.00
C LEU A 43 -5.12 -9.34 6.69
N GLY A 44 -4.03 -8.95 6.04
CA GLY A 44 -3.04 -8.02 6.56
C GLY A 44 -1.84 -7.87 5.61
N PRO A 45 -0.84 -7.07 6.01
CA PRO A 45 0.37 -6.81 5.22
C PRO A 45 1.25 -8.06 5.04
N ASP A 46 1.11 -9.06 5.92
CA ASP A 46 1.84 -10.33 5.86
C ASP A 46 1.29 -11.34 4.85
N ASP A 47 0.27 -10.99 4.07
CA ASP A 47 -0.29 -11.86 3.03
C ASP A 47 0.80 -12.28 2.02
N GLU A 48 0.91 -13.58 1.75
CA GLU A 48 1.99 -14.14 0.92
C GLU A 48 2.01 -13.57 -0.51
N LEU A 49 0.83 -13.28 -1.07
CA LEU A 49 0.73 -12.66 -2.39
C LEU A 49 1.15 -11.19 -2.31
N LEU A 50 0.75 -10.46 -1.27
CA LEU A 50 1.20 -9.09 -1.07
C LEU A 50 2.72 -9.00 -0.85
N ARG A 51 3.32 -9.87 -0.04
CA ARG A 51 4.78 -9.92 0.17
C ARG A 51 5.56 -10.18 -1.12
N THR A 52 4.98 -10.95 -2.03
CA THR A 52 5.57 -11.23 -3.34
C THR A 52 5.49 -10.01 -4.27
N LEU A 53 4.38 -9.26 -4.21
CA LEU A 53 4.13 -8.11 -5.09
C LEU A 53 4.71 -6.79 -4.57
N LEU A 54 4.86 -6.68 -3.26
CA LEU A 54 5.35 -5.52 -2.52
C LEU A 54 6.42 -6.02 -1.53
N PRO A 55 7.58 -6.48 -2.02
CA PRO A 55 8.66 -6.89 -1.12
C PRO A 55 9.05 -5.70 -0.23
N ASP A 56 9.24 -5.94 1.05
CA ASP A 56 9.75 -4.90 1.96
C ASP A 56 11.10 -4.38 1.45
N ASP A 57 11.29 -3.06 1.54
CA ASP A 57 12.62 -2.48 1.37
C ASP A 57 13.32 -2.71 2.70
N GLU A 58 14.09 -3.79 2.83
CA GLU A 58 14.91 -4.00 4.03
C GLU A 58 15.97 -2.90 4.08
N ALA A 59 15.80 -1.96 5.01
CA ALA A 59 16.73 -0.88 5.32
C ALA A 59 17.84 -1.34 6.27
#